data_AF-A0A429B4D7-F1
#
_entry.id   AF-A0A429B4D7-F1
#
_cell.length_a   1.000
_cell.length_b   1.000
_cell.length_c   1.000
_cell.angle_alpha   90.00
_cell.angle_beta   90.00
_cell.angle_gamma   90.00
#
_symmetry.space_group_name_H-M   'P 1'
#
loop_
_entity.id
_entity.type
_entity.pdbx_description
1 polymer ?
#
loop_
_entity_poly.entity_id
_entity_poly.type
_entity_poly.pdbx_seq_one_letter_code
_entity_poly.pdbx_strand_id
1 'polypeptide(L)'
;MKSWFLLISLLVTALTAWLVLYAGVPLSTLLSLGLGAVCLVWLVVLLTFPWNLSFAARQVVHEIAVSRESGIEVPAGREEEARTIARRMLVLAVAGHVVSAVVVAVVTFFSGRDVGYYFAGFYLLATAFRPAGAYVAHLRERVRTLGREARYPRLDVIALRDQVEALTAASERLTREVEEVGTELAAARAGLERADHDLSRRLTLMARRFEETVDGLNDNQEVITGLRAFLRLVRADPA
;
A
#
# COMPACT_ATOMS: atom_id res chain seq x y z
N MET A 1 15.12 21.71 -24.55
CA MET A 1 16.40 21.13 -24.04
C MET A 1 17.63 21.57 -24.83
N LYS A 2 17.61 21.59 -26.17
CA LYS A 2 18.79 21.94 -27.00
C LYS A 2 19.29 23.39 -26.86
N SER A 3 18.39 24.36 -26.68
CA SER A 3 18.75 25.79 -26.53
C SER A 3 19.47 26.12 -25.22
N TRP A 4 19.25 25.33 -24.15
CA TRP A 4 19.92 25.55 -22.87
C TRP A 4 21.40 25.17 -22.93
N PHE A 5 21.75 24.11 -23.67
CA PHE A 5 23.14 23.75 -23.93
C PHE A 5 23.88 24.81 -24.76
N LEU A 6 23.20 25.42 -25.74
CA LEU A 6 23.77 26.52 -26.53
C LEU A 6 24.02 27.76 -25.67
N LEU A 7 23.08 28.11 -24.78
CA LEU A 7 23.23 29.24 -23.86
C LEU A 7 24.36 29.02 -22.84
N ILE A 8 24.46 27.80 -22.27
CA ILE A 8 25.57 27.46 -21.38
C ILE A 8 26.90 27.52 -22.12
N SER A 9 26.97 26.93 -23.32
CA SER A 9 28.19 26.95 -24.12
C SER A 9 28.62 28.38 -24.42
N LEU A 10 27.69 29.25 -24.84
CA LEU A 10 27.95 30.65 -25.14
C LEU A 10 28.43 31.43 -23.90
N LEU A 11 27.81 31.20 -22.74
CA LEU A 11 28.19 31.81 -21.48
C LEU A 11 29.62 31.40 -21.07
N VAL A 12 29.95 30.11 -21.20
CA VAL A 12 31.27 29.58 -20.88
C VAL A 12 32.34 30.17 -21.80
N THR A 13 32.09 30.28 -23.12
CA THR A 13 33.03 30.94 -24.04
C THR A 13 33.18 32.42 -23.74
N ALA A 14 32.08 33.14 -23.47
CA ALA A 14 32.13 34.57 -23.15
C ALA A 14 32.92 34.83 -21.85
N LEU A 15 32.69 34.03 -20.81
CA LEU A 15 33.43 34.10 -19.55
C LEU A 15 34.92 33.79 -19.74
N THR A 16 35.24 32.77 -20.54
CA THR A 16 36.63 32.40 -20.85
C THR A 16 37.34 33.52 -21.61
N ALA A 17 36.68 34.10 -22.62
CA ALA A 17 37.22 35.23 -23.38
C ALA A 17 37.44 36.46 -22.49
N TRP A 18 36.50 36.75 -21.57
CA TRP A 18 36.66 37.84 -20.60
C TRP A 18 37.86 37.62 -19.67
N LEU A 19 38.03 36.41 -19.13
CA LEU A 19 39.15 36.08 -18.23
C LEU A 19 40.52 36.19 -18.92
N VAL A 20 40.62 35.80 -20.19
CA VAL A 20 41.87 35.92 -20.96
C VAL A 20 42.15 37.36 -21.36
N LEU A 21 41.15 38.05 -21.93
CA LEU A 21 41.36 39.35 -22.56
C LEU A 21 41.41 40.51 -21.56
N TYR A 22 40.64 40.43 -20.47
CA TYR A 22 40.51 41.53 -19.51
C TYR A 22 41.11 41.23 -18.13
N ALA A 23 41.02 39.99 -17.65
CA ALA A 23 41.60 39.62 -16.35
C ALA A 23 43.07 39.15 -16.44
N GLY A 24 43.63 39.05 -17.65
CA GLY A 24 45.02 38.68 -17.89
C GLY A 24 45.36 37.24 -17.45
N VAL A 25 44.36 36.38 -17.29
CA VAL A 25 44.58 34.99 -16.86
C VAL A 25 45.21 34.21 -18.01
N PRO A 26 46.39 33.57 -17.82
CA PRO A 26 47.02 32.83 -18.89
C PRO A 26 46.17 31.63 -19.29
N LEU A 27 46.08 31.38 -20.61
CA LEU A 27 45.28 30.29 -21.17
C LEU A 27 45.65 28.92 -20.58
N SER A 28 46.92 28.72 -20.22
CA SER A 28 47.40 27.50 -19.55
C SER A 28 46.68 27.21 -18.23
N THR A 29 46.28 28.25 -17.49
CA THR A 29 45.58 28.10 -16.20
C THR A 29 44.13 27.70 -16.44
N LEU A 30 43.47 28.29 -17.45
CA LEU A 30 42.11 27.92 -17.83
C LEU A 30 42.05 26.49 -18.37
N LEU A 31 43.03 26.07 -19.18
CA LEU A 31 43.15 24.68 -19.65
C LEU A 31 43.42 23.71 -18.50
N SER A 32 44.26 24.09 -17.54
CA SER A 32 44.53 23.27 -16.35
C SER A 32 43.26 23.09 -15.49
N LEU A 33 42.46 24.16 -15.35
CA LEU A 33 41.18 24.12 -14.64
C LEU A 33 40.16 23.23 -15.37
N GLY A 34 40.05 23.37 -16.69
CA GLY A 34 39.19 22.53 -17.51
C GLY A 34 39.57 21.05 -17.42
N LEU A 35 40.88 20.74 -17.47
CA LEU A 35 41.37 19.38 -17.28
C LEU A 35 41.05 18.86 -15.87
N GLY A 36 41.20 19.69 -14.84
CA GLY A 36 40.78 19.36 -13.48
C GLY A 36 39.29 19.02 -13.38
N ALA A 37 38.42 19.80 -14.04
CA ALA A 37 36.98 19.53 -14.08
C ALA A 37 36.66 18.20 -14.79
N VAL A 38 37.32 17.90 -15.92
CA VAL A 38 37.18 16.61 -16.61
C VAL A 38 37.62 15.47 -15.70
N CYS A 39 38.75 15.62 -15.00
CA CYS A 39 39.22 14.65 -14.03
C CYS A 39 38.20 14.45 -12.89
N LEU A 40 37.54 15.50 -12.40
CA LEU A 40 36.51 15.35 -11.36
C LEU A 40 35.27 14.61 -11.88
N VAL A 41 34.80 14.94 -13.08
CA VAL A 41 33.66 14.23 -13.70
C VAL A 41 34.00 12.76 -13.92
N TRP A 42 35.20 12.47 -14.44
CA TRP A 42 35.69 11.11 -14.63
C TRP A 42 35.78 10.34 -13.30
N LEU A 43 36.27 10.99 -12.25
CA LEU A 43 36.32 10.42 -10.90
C LEU A 43 34.91 10.05 -10.39
N VAL A 44 33.91 10.89 -10.62
CA VAL A 44 32.51 10.60 -10.24
C VAL A 44 31.97 9.39 -10.99
N VAL A 45 32.25 9.27 -12.29
CA VAL A 45 31.85 8.12 -13.12
C VAL A 45 32.49 6.84 -12.59
N LEU A 46 33.79 6.85 -12.31
CA LEU A 46 34.51 5.72 -11.72
C LEU A 46 33.98 5.35 -10.33
N LEU A 47 33.61 6.33 -9.53
CA LEU A 47 33.08 6.10 -8.17
C LEU A 47 31.67 5.50 -8.19
N THR A 48 30.86 5.80 -9.20
CA THR A 48 29.45 5.42 -9.22
C THR A 48 29.20 4.12 -9.98
N PHE A 49 29.58 4.06 -11.25
CA PHE A 49 29.11 2.99 -12.14
C PHE A 49 29.63 1.59 -11.76
N PRO A 50 30.95 1.33 -11.73
CA PRO A 50 31.45 -0.03 -11.51
C PRO A 50 31.16 -0.50 -10.07
N TRP A 51 31.25 0.40 -9.09
CA TRP A 51 30.91 0.06 -7.70
C TRP A 51 29.44 -0.30 -7.53
N ASN A 52 28.50 0.47 -8.11
CA ASN A 52 27.07 0.18 -8.01
C ASN A 52 26.74 -1.20 -8.59
N LEU A 53 27.28 -1.54 -9.76
CA LEU A 53 27.07 -2.85 -10.36
C LEU A 53 27.69 -3.98 -9.52
N SER A 54 28.87 -3.75 -8.95
CA SER A 54 29.53 -4.76 -8.10
C SER A 54 28.70 -5.08 -6.84
N PHE A 55 28.11 -4.07 -6.20
CA PHE A 55 27.28 -4.26 -5.00
C PHE A 55 25.91 -4.82 -5.35
N ALA A 56 25.29 -4.35 -6.44
CA ALA A 56 24.03 -4.92 -6.92
C ALA A 56 24.18 -6.42 -7.25
N ALA A 57 25.26 -6.80 -7.93
CA ALA A 57 25.53 -8.21 -8.22
C ALA A 57 25.78 -9.04 -6.95
N ARG A 58 26.48 -8.49 -5.94
CA ARG A 58 26.63 -9.17 -4.64
C ARG A 58 25.33 -9.33 -3.88
N GLN A 59 24.44 -8.33 -3.97
CA GLN A 59 23.12 -8.40 -3.37
C GLN A 59 22.29 -9.52 -4.01
N VAL A 60 22.31 -9.65 -5.35
CA VAL A 60 21.64 -10.76 -6.06
C VAL A 60 22.18 -12.12 -5.61
N VAL A 61 23.50 -12.26 -5.42
CA VAL A 61 24.08 -13.52 -4.89
C VAL A 61 23.54 -13.82 -3.49
N HIS A 62 23.40 -12.81 -2.64
CA HIS A 62 22.85 -12.99 -1.29
C HIS A 62 21.36 -13.37 -1.33
N GLU A 63 20.57 -12.72 -2.17
CA GLU A 63 19.14 -13.03 -2.33
C GLU A 63 18.93 -14.47 -2.86
N ILE A 64 19.74 -14.91 -3.82
CA ILE A 64 19.73 -16.30 -4.31
C ILE A 64 20.02 -17.30 -3.18
N ALA A 65 20.98 -16.99 -2.31
CA ALA A 65 21.30 -17.85 -1.17
C ALA A 65 20.13 -17.97 -0.18
N VAL A 66 19.48 -16.84 0.15
CA VAL A 66 18.31 -16.81 1.03
C VAL A 66 17.11 -17.53 0.41
N SER A 67 16.85 -17.36 -0.89
CA SER A 67 15.79 -18.08 -1.60
C SER A 67 15.99 -19.59 -1.56
N ARG A 68 17.24 -20.06 -1.71
CA ARG A 68 17.59 -21.48 -1.63
C ARG A 68 17.42 -22.04 -0.22
N GLU A 69 17.79 -21.28 0.82
CA GLU A 69 17.51 -21.64 2.22
C GLU A 69 16.01 -21.75 2.49
N SER A 70 15.20 -20.97 1.77
CA SER A 70 13.74 -20.99 1.85
C SER A 70 13.09 -22.08 0.96
N GLY A 71 13.89 -22.93 0.32
CA GLY A 71 13.41 -24.03 -0.52
C GLY A 71 12.88 -23.61 -1.90
N ILE A 72 13.16 -22.39 -2.35
CA ILE A 72 12.77 -21.90 -3.68
C ILE A 72 13.83 -22.34 -4.70
N GLU A 73 13.41 -23.07 -5.74
CA GLU A 73 14.31 -23.47 -6.81
C GLU A 73 14.73 -22.26 -7.66
N VAL A 74 16.03 -21.98 -7.70
CA VAL A 74 16.65 -20.97 -8.55
C VAL A 74 17.40 -21.66 -9.68
N PRO A 75 17.27 -21.22 -10.95
CA PRO A 75 17.98 -21.82 -12.08
C PRO A 75 19.50 -21.90 -11.85
N ALA A 76 20.07 -23.07 -12.09
CA ALA A 76 21.52 -23.30 -12.00
C ALA A 76 22.27 -22.33 -12.94
N GLY A 77 23.36 -21.74 -12.45
CA GLY A 77 24.22 -20.82 -13.21
C GLY A 77 24.02 -19.32 -12.93
N ARG A 78 22.83 -18.88 -12.50
CA ARG A 78 22.57 -17.43 -12.21
C ARG A 78 23.44 -16.87 -11.08
N GLU A 79 23.75 -17.69 -10.09
CA GLU A 79 24.64 -17.31 -8.99
C GLU A 79 26.08 -17.10 -9.48
N GLU A 80 26.56 -17.97 -10.36
CA GLU A 80 27.95 -17.92 -10.87
C GLU A 80 28.15 -16.74 -11.83
N GLU A 81 27.14 -16.46 -12.67
CA GLU A 81 27.11 -15.24 -13.49
C GLU A 81 27.16 -13.98 -12.63
N ALA A 82 26.30 -13.90 -11.59
CA ALA A 82 26.27 -12.76 -10.69
C ALA A 82 27.60 -12.58 -9.94
N ARG A 83 28.23 -13.67 -9.46
CA ARG A 83 29.57 -13.63 -8.85
C ARG A 83 30.64 -13.13 -9.82
N THR A 84 30.58 -13.58 -11.07
CA THR A 84 31.53 -13.17 -12.12
C THR A 84 31.40 -11.69 -12.42
N ILE A 85 30.16 -11.19 -12.56
CA ILE A 85 29.88 -9.76 -12.76
C ILE A 85 30.40 -8.96 -11.56
N ALA A 86 30.10 -9.40 -10.33
CA ALA A 86 30.56 -8.73 -9.11
C ALA A 86 32.09 -8.60 -9.05
N ARG A 87 32.82 -9.69 -9.38
CA ARG A 87 34.28 -9.68 -9.38
C ARG A 87 34.86 -8.81 -10.49
N ARG A 88 34.34 -8.90 -11.72
CA ARG A 88 34.80 -8.09 -12.85
C ARG A 88 34.60 -6.61 -12.61
N MET A 89 33.44 -6.22 -12.07
CA MET A 89 33.14 -4.83 -11.77
C MET A 89 33.98 -4.28 -10.61
N LEU A 90 34.29 -5.10 -9.60
CA LEU A 90 35.23 -4.73 -8.55
C LEU A 90 36.63 -4.49 -9.11
N VAL A 91 37.13 -5.40 -9.94
CA VAL A 91 38.44 -5.24 -10.60
C VAL A 91 38.45 -3.99 -11.47
N LEU A 92 37.39 -3.75 -12.25
CA LEU A 92 37.25 -2.55 -13.08
C LEU A 92 37.25 -1.27 -12.25
N ALA A 93 36.56 -1.26 -11.11
CA ALA A 93 36.54 -0.12 -10.20
C ALA A 93 37.95 0.19 -9.67
N VAL A 94 38.61 -0.80 -9.08
CA VAL A 94 39.95 -0.63 -8.48
C VAL A 94 40.99 -0.29 -9.55
N ALA A 95 41.02 -1.03 -10.65
CA ALA A 95 41.94 -0.78 -11.75
C ALA A 95 41.70 0.60 -12.38
N GLY A 96 40.44 1.02 -12.54
CA GLY A 96 40.11 2.35 -13.06
C GLY A 96 40.68 3.48 -12.19
N HIS A 97 40.59 3.36 -10.87
CA HIS A 97 41.22 4.33 -9.94
C HIS A 97 42.75 4.32 -10.02
N VAL A 98 43.36 3.14 -9.99
CA VAL A 98 44.83 3.00 -10.02
C VAL A 98 45.40 3.50 -11.34
N VAL A 99 44.83 3.09 -12.47
CA VAL A 99 45.27 3.54 -13.81
C VAL A 99 45.08 5.04 -13.95
N SER A 100 43.95 5.60 -13.51
CA SER A 100 43.73 7.05 -13.56
C SER A 100 44.73 7.80 -12.68
N ALA A 101 45.04 7.31 -11.48
CA ALA A 101 46.05 7.90 -10.61
C ALA A 101 47.45 7.88 -11.25
N VAL A 102 47.83 6.77 -11.88
CA VAL A 102 49.10 6.63 -12.61
C VAL A 102 49.16 7.59 -13.79
N VAL A 103 48.11 7.67 -14.60
CA VAL A 103 48.04 8.59 -15.76
C VAL A 103 48.19 10.03 -15.29
N VAL A 104 47.45 10.44 -14.25
CA VAL A 104 47.55 11.79 -13.69
C VAL A 104 48.96 12.05 -13.14
N ALA A 105 49.57 11.11 -12.40
CA ALA A 105 50.92 11.26 -11.88
C ALA A 105 51.97 11.41 -12.98
N VAL A 106 51.87 10.62 -14.06
CA VAL A 106 52.76 10.72 -15.23
C VAL A 106 52.60 12.07 -15.92
N VAL A 107 51.36 12.51 -16.17
CA VAL A 107 51.09 13.83 -16.75
C VAL A 107 51.65 14.95 -15.87
N THR A 108 51.52 14.81 -14.55
CA THR A 108 52.03 15.76 -13.55
C THR A 108 53.56 15.86 -13.61
N PHE A 109 54.24 14.71 -13.67
CA PHE A 109 55.69 14.62 -13.79
C PHE A 109 56.21 15.38 -15.02
N PHE A 110 55.58 15.19 -16.19
CA PHE A 110 55.96 15.92 -17.40
C PHE A 110 55.53 17.38 -17.41
N SER A 111 54.44 17.73 -16.73
CA SER A 111 53.91 19.11 -16.70
C SER A 111 54.62 20.01 -15.68
N GLY A 112 55.39 19.45 -14.75
CA GLY A 112 56.11 20.18 -13.70
C GLY A 112 55.21 20.93 -12.72
N ARG A 113 53.90 20.61 -12.65
CA ARG A 113 52.92 21.26 -11.77
C ARG A 113 52.55 20.33 -10.63
N ASP A 114 52.81 20.70 -9.38
CA ASP A 114 52.57 19.82 -8.23
C ASP A 114 51.09 19.48 -7.98
N VAL A 115 50.17 20.28 -8.51
CA VAL A 115 48.71 20.13 -8.31
C VAL A 115 48.20 18.75 -8.71
N GLY A 116 48.77 18.13 -9.75
CA GLY A 116 48.30 16.84 -10.23
C GLY A 116 48.61 15.66 -9.30
N TYR A 117 49.62 15.76 -8.43
CA TYR A 117 49.87 14.73 -7.41
C TYR A 117 48.73 14.65 -6.39
N TYR A 118 48.10 15.78 -6.04
CA TYR A 118 46.91 15.78 -5.18
C TYR A 118 45.75 15.04 -5.85
N PHE A 119 45.53 15.26 -7.15
CA PHE A 119 44.50 14.53 -7.89
C PHE A 119 44.78 13.03 -7.91
N ALA A 120 46.03 12.61 -8.17
CA ALA A 120 46.41 11.20 -8.11
C ALA A 120 46.14 10.59 -6.72
N GLY A 121 46.47 11.30 -5.65
CA GLY A 121 46.14 10.91 -4.27
C GLY A 121 44.64 10.78 -4.04
N PHE A 122 43.84 11.74 -4.52
CA PHE A 122 42.38 11.69 -4.44
C PHE A 122 41.78 10.49 -5.19
N TYR A 123 42.32 10.15 -6.36
CA TYR A 123 41.88 8.96 -7.10
C TYR A 123 42.07 7.68 -6.30
N LEU A 124 43.22 7.53 -5.62
CA LEU A 124 43.49 6.38 -4.77
C LEU A 124 42.60 6.38 -3.52
N LEU A 125 42.48 7.51 -2.84
CA LEU A 125 41.65 7.66 -1.64
C LEU A 125 40.16 7.39 -1.93
N ALA A 126 39.66 7.84 -3.08
CA ALA A 126 38.28 7.65 -3.52
C ALA A 126 37.90 6.18 -3.67
N THR A 127 38.87 5.29 -3.91
CA THR A 127 38.66 3.83 -3.94
C THR A 127 38.03 3.32 -2.63
N ALA A 128 38.31 3.96 -1.49
CA ALA A 128 37.79 3.58 -0.18
C ALA A 128 36.44 4.25 0.18
N PHE A 129 36.07 5.36 -0.46
CA PHE A 129 34.87 6.11 -0.10
C PHE A 129 33.58 5.33 -0.40
N ARG A 130 33.51 4.61 -1.51
CA ARG A 130 32.30 3.88 -1.87
C ARG A 130 32.06 2.64 -0.99
N PRO A 131 33.07 1.80 -0.68
CA PRO A 131 32.95 0.78 0.37
C PRO A 131 32.50 1.33 1.72
N ALA A 132 33.07 2.47 2.16
CA ALA A 132 32.68 3.10 3.41
C ALA A 132 31.19 3.52 3.39
N GLY A 133 30.73 4.09 2.27
CA GLY A 133 29.31 4.42 2.09
C GLY A 133 28.38 3.20 2.15
N ALA A 134 28.78 2.08 1.54
CA ALA A 134 28.03 0.83 1.60
C ALA A 134 27.97 0.27 3.04
N TYR A 135 29.07 0.35 3.79
CA TYR A 135 29.12 -0.03 5.20
C TYR A 135 28.18 0.82 6.06
N VAL A 136 28.18 2.15 5.86
CA VAL A 136 27.27 3.06 6.58
C VAL A 136 25.80 2.79 6.22
N ALA A 137 25.51 2.50 4.96
CA ALA A 137 24.16 2.13 4.53
C ALA A 137 23.69 0.84 5.22
N HIS A 138 24.56 -0.18 5.29
CA HIS A 138 24.28 -1.41 6.03
C HIS A 138 24.04 -1.15 7.52
N LEU A 139 24.87 -0.30 8.16
CA LEU A 139 24.69 0.07 9.56
C LEU A 139 23.36 0.81 9.79
N ARG A 140 22.99 1.72 8.88
CA ARG A 140 21.70 2.42 8.94
C ARG A 140 20.53 1.45 8.83
N GLU A 141 20.60 0.48 7.93
CA GLU A 141 19.54 -0.53 7.80
C GLU A 141 19.42 -1.35 9.07
N ARG A 142 20.54 -1.82 9.63
CA ARG A 142 20.55 -2.58 10.88
C ARG A 142 19.98 -1.78 12.07
N VAL A 143 20.32 -0.49 12.17
CA VAL A 143 19.72 0.42 13.16
C VAL A 143 18.23 0.61 12.92
N ARG A 144 17.78 0.68 11.65
CA ARG A 144 16.37 0.76 11.29
C ARG A 144 15.61 -0.51 11.67
N THR A 145 16.19 -1.69 11.45
CA THR A 145 15.61 -2.98 11.87
C THR A 145 15.46 -3.03 13.39
N LEU A 146 16.52 -2.73 14.14
CA LEU A 146 16.49 -2.64 15.61
C LEU A 146 15.46 -1.61 16.10
N GLY A 147 15.39 -0.45 15.45
CA GLY A 147 14.40 0.58 15.76
C GLY A 147 12.96 0.16 15.46
N ARG A 148 12.75 -0.71 14.46
CA ARG A 148 11.43 -1.24 14.12
C ARG A 148 10.98 -2.33 15.10
N GLU A 149 11.90 -3.17 15.56
CA GLU A 149 11.67 -4.13 16.64
C GLU A 149 11.37 -3.44 17.98
N ALA A 150 12.00 -2.29 18.23
CA ALA A 150 11.72 -1.47 19.41
C ALA A 150 10.39 -0.69 19.32
N ARG A 151 9.97 -0.27 18.11
CA ARG A 151 8.77 0.56 17.90
C ARG A 151 7.48 -0.24 17.77
N TYR A 152 7.55 -1.50 17.34
CA TYR A 152 6.41 -2.41 17.26
C TYR A 152 6.82 -3.75 17.88
N PRO A 153 6.88 -3.85 19.22
CA PRO A 153 7.18 -5.12 19.85
C PRO A 153 6.14 -6.15 19.41
N ARG A 154 6.59 -7.38 19.18
CA ARG A 154 5.73 -8.49 18.72
C ARG A 154 4.51 -8.71 19.63
N LEU A 155 4.64 -8.34 20.90
CA LEU A 155 3.56 -8.36 21.88
C LEU A 155 2.39 -7.44 21.51
N ASP A 156 2.65 -6.24 20.98
CA ASP A 156 1.59 -5.28 20.63
C ASP A 156 0.78 -5.76 19.41
N VAL A 157 1.45 -6.41 18.45
CA VAL A 157 0.79 -6.99 17.27
C VAL A 157 -0.05 -8.21 17.65
N ILE A 158 0.43 -9.05 18.57
CA ILE A 158 -0.33 -10.18 19.10
C ILE A 158 -1.54 -9.66 19.89
N ALA A 159 -1.35 -8.68 20.77
CA ALA A 159 -2.44 -8.07 21.53
C ALA A 159 -3.51 -7.44 20.63
N LEU A 160 -3.10 -6.77 19.54
CA LEU A 160 -4.03 -6.22 18.57
C LEU A 160 -4.78 -7.30 17.79
N ARG A 161 -4.09 -8.38 17.38
CA ARG A 161 -4.72 -9.53 16.72
C ARG A 161 -5.78 -10.16 17.63
N ASP A 162 -5.43 -10.39 18.89
CA ASP A 162 -6.33 -11.02 19.86
C ASP A 162 -7.54 -10.10 20.14
N GLN A 163 -7.36 -8.77 20.16
CA GLN A 163 -8.46 -7.81 20.24
C GLN A 163 -9.37 -7.85 19.01
N VAL A 164 -8.81 -7.95 17.80
CA VAL A 164 -9.58 -8.07 16.56
C VAL A 164 -10.36 -9.37 16.54
N GLU A 165 -9.76 -10.49 16.93
CA GLU A 165 -10.42 -11.79 17.01
C GLU A 165 -11.59 -11.78 18.00
N ALA A 166 -11.40 -11.17 19.18
CA ALA A 166 -12.46 -10.98 20.16
C ALA A 166 -13.60 -10.10 19.62
N LEU A 167 -13.27 -9.03 18.88
CA LEU A 167 -14.27 -8.13 18.29
C LEU A 167 -15.05 -8.81 17.16
N THR A 168 -14.39 -9.60 16.32
CA THR A 168 -15.04 -10.41 15.27
C THR A 168 -15.99 -11.42 15.89
N ALA A 169 -15.56 -12.16 16.92
CA ALA A 169 -16.42 -13.10 17.62
C ALA A 169 -17.64 -12.42 18.28
N ALA A 170 -17.45 -11.22 18.85
CA ALA A 170 -18.54 -10.43 19.39
C ALA A 170 -19.53 -9.99 18.30
N SER A 171 -19.02 -9.52 17.15
CA SER A 171 -19.84 -9.13 16.00
C SER A 171 -20.68 -10.29 15.48
N GLU A 172 -20.08 -11.47 15.30
CA GLU A 172 -20.79 -12.68 14.85
C GLU A 172 -21.86 -13.13 15.84
N ARG A 173 -21.63 -12.96 17.15
CA ARG A 173 -22.64 -13.25 18.17
C ARG A 173 -23.80 -12.25 18.08
N LEU A 174 -23.52 -10.95 17.99
CA LEU A 174 -24.55 -9.93 17.85
C LEU A 174 -25.39 -10.14 16.59
N THR A 175 -24.77 -10.48 15.46
CA THR A 175 -25.50 -10.76 14.22
C THR A 175 -26.46 -11.93 14.40
N ARG A 176 -26.04 -13.02 15.06
CA ARG A 176 -26.90 -14.17 15.36
C ARG A 176 -28.05 -13.81 16.29
N GLU A 177 -27.79 -13.06 17.35
CA GLU A 177 -28.84 -12.59 18.29
C GLU A 177 -29.87 -11.71 17.57
N VAL A 178 -29.44 -10.83 16.65
CA VAL A 178 -30.34 -10.01 15.85
C VAL A 178 -31.19 -10.85 14.89
N GLU A 179 -30.60 -11.87 14.25
CA GLU A 179 -31.35 -12.80 13.41
C GLU A 179 -32.39 -13.58 14.21
N GLU A 180 -32.02 -14.13 15.37
CA GLU A 180 -32.94 -14.85 16.26
C GLU A 180 -34.12 -13.96 16.68
N VAL A 181 -33.84 -12.76 17.22
CA VAL A 181 -34.89 -11.80 17.61
C VAL A 181 -35.77 -11.40 16.41
N GLY A 182 -35.17 -11.25 15.22
CA GLY A 182 -35.90 -11.00 13.99
C GLY A 182 -36.89 -12.12 13.64
N THR A 183 -36.47 -13.38 13.79
CA THR A 183 -37.34 -14.54 13.54
C THR A 183 -38.45 -14.66 14.59
N GLU A 184 -38.16 -14.44 15.87
CA GLU A 184 -39.15 -14.46 16.94
C GLU A 184 -40.19 -13.36 16.76
N LEU A 185 -39.76 -12.15 16.40
CA LEU A 185 -40.67 -11.04 16.12
C LEU A 185 -41.57 -11.33 14.91
N ALA A 186 -41.03 -11.93 13.86
CA ALA A 186 -41.82 -12.35 12.70
C ALA A 186 -42.86 -13.42 13.07
N ALA A 187 -42.48 -14.41 13.88
CA ALA A 187 -43.39 -15.43 14.38
C ALA A 187 -44.49 -14.83 15.27
N ALA A 188 -44.13 -13.91 16.16
CA ALA A 188 -45.08 -13.21 17.04
C ALA A 188 -46.07 -12.36 16.23
N ARG A 189 -45.61 -11.62 15.22
CA ARG A 189 -46.48 -10.85 14.30
C ARG A 189 -47.45 -11.76 13.56
N ALA A 190 -46.96 -12.86 12.98
CA ALA A 190 -47.83 -13.82 12.30
C ALA A 190 -48.82 -14.50 13.27
N GLY A 191 -48.45 -14.67 14.54
CA GLY A 191 -49.36 -15.15 15.59
C GLY A 191 -50.49 -14.15 15.87
N LEU A 192 -50.16 -12.87 16.02
CA LEU A 192 -51.12 -11.78 16.22
C LEU A 192 -52.08 -11.63 15.04
N GLU A 193 -51.58 -11.65 13.80
CA GLU A 193 -52.41 -11.57 12.60
C GLU A 193 -53.42 -12.73 12.52
N ARG A 194 -52.99 -13.96 12.84
CA ARG A 194 -53.90 -15.12 12.89
C ARG A 194 -54.96 -14.98 13.98
N ALA A 195 -54.57 -14.50 15.16
CA ALA A 195 -55.50 -14.27 16.27
C ALA A 195 -56.55 -13.21 15.92
N ASP A 196 -56.14 -12.13 15.25
CA ASP A 196 -57.03 -11.06 14.80
C ASP A 196 -58.02 -11.55 13.72
N HIS A 197 -57.56 -12.35 12.75
CA HIS A 197 -58.42 -12.99 11.76
C HIS A 197 -59.44 -13.96 12.39
N ASP A 198 -59.01 -14.78 13.36
CA ASP A 198 -59.92 -15.68 14.07
C ASP A 198 -60.97 -14.90 14.89
N LEU A 199 -60.54 -13.85 15.60
CA LEU A 199 -61.43 -12.97 16.34
C LEU A 199 -62.46 -12.31 15.41
N SER A 200 -62.02 -11.76 14.28
CA SER A 200 -62.89 -11.16 13.27
C SER A 200 -63.91 -12.17 12.74
N ARG A 201 -63.49 -13.41 12.45
CA ARG A 201 -64.39 -14.47 11.99
C ARG A 201 -65.43 -14.84 13.05
N ARG A 202 -65.03 -14.96 14.32
CA ARG A 202 -65.95 -15.22 15.44
C ARG A 202 -66.96 -14.09 15.62
N LEU A 203 -66.52 -12.83 15.49
CA LEU A 203 -67.40 -11.67 15.54
C LEU A 203 -68.44 -11.68 14.40
N THR A 204 -68.03 -12.03 13.17
CA THR A 204 -68.98 -12.17 12.05
C THR A 204 -70.01 -13.29 12.30
N LEU A 205 -69.58 -14.43 12.85
CA LEU A 205 -70.49 -15.52 13.20
C LEU A 205 -71.45 -15.13 14.34
N MET A 206 -70.94 -14.44 15.37
CA MET A 206 -71.75 -13.89 16.47
C MET A 206 -72.79 -12.88 15.95
N ALA A 207 -72.39 -11.96 15.08
CA ALA A 207 -73.29 -10.99 14.47
C ALA A 207 -74.42 -11.70 13.70
N ARG A 208 -74.07 -12.68 12.86
CA ARG A 208 -75.06 -13.46 12.10
C ARG A 208 -76.02 -14.26 13.00
N ARG A 209 -75.50 -14.86 14.07
CA ARG A 209 -76.31 -15.58 15.07
C ARG A 209 -77.25 -14.65 15.81
N PHE A 210 -76.79 -13.44 16.13
CA PHE A 210 -77.59 -12.42 16.78
C PHE A 210 -78.73 -11.97 15.86
N GLU A 211 -78.43 -11.72 14.58
CA GLU A 211 -79.41 -11.36 13.56
C GLU A 211 -80.47 -12.46 13.35
N GLU A 212 -80.07 -13.72 13.24
CA GLU A 212 -81.02 -14.87 13.21
C GLU A 212 -81.93 -14.92 14.45
N THR A 213 -81.39 -14.59 15.63
CA THR A 213 -82.17 -14.63 16.87
C THR A 213 -83.15 -13.45 16.94
N VAL A 214 -82.74 -12.28 16.44
CA VAL A 214 -83.60 -11.08 16.34
C VAL A 214 -84.70 -11.31 15.31
N ASP A 215 -84.40 -11.85 14.13
CA ASP A 215 -85.40 -12.20 13.11
C ASP A 215 -86.39 -13.23 13.66
N GLY A 216 -85.91 -14.27 14.37
CA GLY A 216 -86.79 -15.24 15.02
C GLY A 216 -87.71 -14.63 16.09
N LEU A 217 -87.28 -13.57 16.78
CA LEU A 217 -88.14 -12.81 17.69
C LEU A 217 -89.16 -11.94 16.95
N ASN A 218 -88.78 -11.35 15.82
CA ASN A 218 -89.68 -10.55 14.98
C ASN A 218 -90.77 -11.44 14.34
N ASP A 219 -90.40 -12.59 13.79
CA ASP A 219 -91.35 -13.58 13.24
C ASP A 219 -92.38 -14.01 14.30
N ASN A 220 -91.93 -14.23 15.54
CA ASN A 220 -92.84 -14.53 16.64
C ASN A 220 -93.81 -13.37 16.95
N GLN A 221 -93.39 -12.11 16.80
CA GLN A 221 -94.31 -10.96 16.92
C GLN A 221 -95.30 -10.87 15.75
N GLU A 222 -94.88 -11.19 14.53
CA GLU A 222 -95.78 -11.26 13.37
C GLU A 222 -96.82 -12.38 13.53
N VAL A 223 -96.42 -13.56 14.03
CA VAL A 223 -97.33 -14.67 14.34
C VAL A 223 -98.35 -14.25 15.40
N ILE A 224 -97.93 -13.59 16.47
CA ILE A 224 -98.84 -13.08 17.51
C ILE A 224 -99.81 -12.05 16.92
N THR A 225 -99.35 -11.19 16.02
CA THR A 225 -100.19 -10.19 15.34
C THR A 225 -101.20 -10.84 14.39
N GLY A 226 -100.76 -11.83 13.61
CA GLY A 226 -101.63 -12.62 12.73
C GLY A 226 -102.69 -13.42 13.50
N LEU A 227 -102.32 -14.01 14.64
CA LEU A 227 -103.25 -14.72 15.52
C LEU A 227 -104.29 -13.76 16.14
N ARG A 228 -103.88 -12.53 16.46
CA ARG A 228 -104.78 -11.46 16.91
C ARG A 228 -105.74 -10.99 15.82
N ALA A 229 -105.28 -10.93 14.57
CA ALA A 229 -106.11 -10.61 13.41
C ALA A 229 -107.10 -11.75 13.10
N PHE A 230 -106.67 -13.01 13.18
CA PHE A 230 -107.53 -14.18 13.03
C PHE A 230 -108.61 -14.26 14.12
N LEU A 231 -108.24 -14.03 15.39
CA LEU A 231 -109.21 -13.90 16.47
C LEU A 231 -110.22 -12.77 16.24
N ARG A 232 -109.81 -11.69 15.57
CA ARG A 232 -110.71 -10.60 15.18
C ARG A 232 -111.66 -10.99 14.05
N LEU A 233 -111.19 -11.79 13.09
CA LEU A 233 -111.99 -12.32 11.99
C LEU A 233 -113.05 -13.32 12.49
N VAL A 234 -112.67 -14.28 13.34
CA VAL A 234 -113.58 -15.27 13.93
C VAL A 234 -114.64 -14.61 14.82
N ARG A 235 -114.33 -13.46 15.43
CA ARG A 235 -115.29 -12.68 16.23
C ARG A 235 -116.21 -11.79 15.40
N ALA A 236 -115.95 -11.63 14.11
CA ALA A 236 -116.71 -10.78 13.20
C ALA A 236 -117.77 -11.54 12.37
N ASP A 237 -117.98 -12.84 12.63
CA ASP A 237 -119.01 -13.66 11.99
C ASP A 237 -120.13 -14.00 13.00
N PRO A 238 -121.17 -13.15 13.15
CA PRO A 238 -122.41 -13.52 13.81
C PRO A 238 -123.42 -14.04 12.78
N ALA A 239 -123.73 -15.33 12.88
CA ALA A 239 -125.03 -15.89 12.47
C ALA A 239 -126.05 -15.70 13.59
#